data_AF-A0A832GQK1-F1
#
_entry.id   AF-A0A832GQK1-F1
#
_cell.length_a   1.000
_cell.length_b   1.000
_cell.length_c   1.000
_cell.angle_alpha   90.00
_cell.angle_beta   90.00
_cell.angle_gamma   90.00
#
_symmetry.space_group_name_H-M   'P 1'
#
loop_
_entity.id
_entity.type
_entity.pdbx_description
1 polymer ?
#
loop_
_entity_poly.entity_id
_entity_poly.type
_entity_poly.pdbx_seq_one_letter_code
_entity_poly.pdbx_strand_id
1 'polypeptide(L)'
;MVICSFCGKNNRDESKFCYNCGKPLQREPVKTKVLLPILKASSSFMVKPPPRIIPAVGMCYYHPNLPAAYICARCGRAICKYCAKFYGVLVFCPECFSKISFIQPVTQFAPAYPFSSTFQSTPSSFL
;
A
#
# COMPACT_ATOMS: atom_id res chain seq x y z
N MET A 1 19.35 -31.11 -28.60
CA MET A 1 19.63 -29.70 -28.25
C MET A 1 18.36 -28.89 -28.46
N VAL A 2 18.02 -27.95 -27.57
CA VAL A 2 16.79 -27.13 -27.65
C VAL A 2 17.10 -25.66 -27.95
N ILE A 3 16.50 -25.13 -29.00
CA ILE A 3 16.66 -23.73 -29.40
C ILE A 3 15.61 -22.88 -28.68
N CYS A 4 16.06 -21.80 -28.04
CA CYS A 4 15.17 -20.87 -27.37
C CYS A 4 14.28 -20.13 -28.37
N SER A 5 12.96 -20.30 -28.27
CA SER A 5 11.98 -19.61 -29.14
C SER A 5 11.94 -18.09 -28.95
N PHE A 6 12.58 -17.55 -27.91
CA PHE A 6 12.58 -16.11 -27.62
C PHE A 6 13.84 -15.38 -28.06
N CYS A 7 15.01 -16.02 -28.01
CA CYS A 7 16.28 -15.37 -28.34
C CYS A 7 17.16 -16.18 -29.30
N GLY A 8 16.71 -17.34 -29.79
CA GLY A 8 17.42 -18.18 -30.75
C GLY A 8 18.66 -18.90 -30.23
N LYS A 9 19.02 -18.75 -28.95
CA LYS A 9 20.20 -19.42 -28.37
C LYS A 9 19.98 -20.93 -28.28
N ASN A 10 21.01 -21.71 -28.58
CA ASN A 10 20.98 -23.16 -28.43
C ASN A 10 21.30 -23.59 -26.99
N ASN A 11 20.45 -24.42 -26.39
CA ASN A 11 20.58 -24.88 -25.00
C ASN A 11 20.59 -26.41 -24.93
N ARG A 12 21.10 -26.94 -23.80
CA ARG A 12 21.02 -28.38 -23.51
C ARG A 12 19.56 -28.79 -23.38
N ASP A 13 19.23 -30.02 -23.81
CA ASP A 13 17.84 -30.52 -23.83
C ASP A 13 17.16 -30.56 -22.45
N GLU A 14 17.94 -30.73 -21.39
CA GLU A 14 17.50 -30.75 -20.00
C GLU A 14 17.34 -29.35 -19.37
N SER A 15 17.63 -28.27 -20.12
CA SER A 15 17.58 -26.91 -19.60
C SER A 15 16.13 -26.46 -19.40
N LYS A 16 15.72 -26.21 -18.16
CA LYS A 16 14.39 -25.65 -17.83
C LYS A 16 14.23 -24.21 -18.31
N PHE A 17 15.34 -23.45 -18.31
CA PHE A 17 15.40 -22.04 -18.68
C PHE A 17 16.56 -21.78 -19.65
N CYS A 18 16.43 -20.77 -20.50
CA CYS A 18 17.49 -20.34 -21.38
C CYS A 18 18.57 -19.60 -20.58
N TYR A 19 19.83 -20.04 -20.67
CA TYR A 19 20.94 -19.40 -19.95
C TYR A 19 21.32 -18.01 -20.49
N ASN A 20 20.83 -17.63 -21.67
CA ASN A 20 21.10 -16.34 -22.29
C ASN A 20 20.01 -15.29 -22.01
N CYS A 21 18.72 -15.67 -22.08
CA CYS A 21 17.61 -14.72 -21.91
C CYS A 21 16.73 -15.02 -20.69
N GLY A 22 16.98 -16.10 -19.96
CA GLY A 22 16.27 -16.48 -18.72
C GLY A 22 14.87 -17.06 -18.91
N LYS A 23 14.31 -17.08 -20.13
CA LYS A 23 12.94 -17.55 -20.37
C LYS A 23 12.85 -19.09 -20.35
N PRO A 24 11.70 -19.66 -19.93
CA PRO A 24 11.52 -21.11 -19.89
C PRO A 24 11.52 -21.69 -21.30
N LEU A 25 12.18 -22.83 -21.47
CA LEU A 25 12.31 -23.52 -22.77
C LEU A 25 11.17 -24.49 -23.05
N GLN A 26 10.47 -24.95 -22.00
CA GLN A 26 9.28 -25.77 -22.08
C GLN A 26 8.17 -25.16 -21.21
N ARG A 27 6.99 -24.97 -21.79
CA ARG A 27 5.75 -24.74 -21.03
C ARG A 27 5.00 -26.05 -21.00
N GLU A 28 5.25 -26.89 -20.01
CA GLU A 28 4.31 -27.98 -19.75
C GLU A 28 3.02 -27.37 -19.21
N PRO A 29 1.84 -27.80 -19.70
CA PRO A 29 0.56 -27.33 -19.18
C PRO A 29 0.36 -27.89 -17.78
N VAL A 30 0.83 -27.16 -16.76
CA VAL A 30 0.58 -27.51 -15.37
C VAL A 30 -0.92 -27.36 -15.13
N LYS A 31 -1.62 -28.49 -15.06
CA LYS A 31 -3.03 -28.57 -14.67
C LYS A 31 -3.14 -28.31 -13.16
N THR A 32 -2.97 -27.07 -12.74
CA THR A 32 -3.27 -26.65 -11.37
C THR A 32 -4.78 -26.62 -11.19
N LYS A 33 -5.31 -27.55 -10.39
CA LYS A 33 -6.68 -27.46 -9.89
C LYS A 33 -6.73 -26.28 -8.92
N VAL A 34 -7.18 -25.12 -9.40
CA VAL A 34 -7.48 -23.99 -8.54
C VAL A 34 -8.72 -24.36 -7.74
N LEU A 35 -8.54 -24.68 -6.45
CA LEU A 35 -9.65 -24.76 -5.52
C LEU A 35 -10.17 -23.32 -5.35
N LEU A 36 -11.32 -23.02 -5.96
CA LEU A 36 -11.98 -21.74 -5.74
C LEU A 36 -12.35 -21.64 -4.25
N PRO A 37 -12.11 -20.49 -3.60
CA PRO A 37 -12.66 -20.25 -2.26
C PRO A 37 -14.19 -20.30 -2.35
N ILE A 38 -14.81 -21.18 -1.57
CA ILE A 38 -16.26 -21.25 -1.43
C ILE A 38 -16.70 -19.99 -0.68
N LEU A 39 -17.10 -18.96 -1.42
CA LEU A 39 -17.71 -17.76 -0.85
C LEU A 39 -19.12 -18.12 -0.38
N LYS A 40 -19.25 -18.54 0.88
CA LYS A 40 -20.56 -18.63 1.54
C LYS A 40 -21.11 -17.21 1.64
N ALA A 41 -22.30 -17.00 1.08
CA ALA A 41 -22.99 -15.72 1.13
C ALA A 41 -23.15 -15.26 2.59
N SER A 42 -22.57 -14.10 2.91
CA SER A 42 -22.69 -13.45 4.21
C SER A 42 -24.09 -12.87 4.34
N SER A 43 -24.93 -13.54 5.12
CA SER A 43 -26.22 -13.00 5.57
C SER A 43 -25.96 -11.73 6.39
N SER A 44 -26.52 -10.60 5.95
CA SER A 44 -26.46 -9.32 6.65
C SER A 44 -27.39 -9.34 7.88
N PHE A 45 -26.98 -10.05 8.92
CA PHE A 45 -27.56 -9.88 10.25
C PHE A 45 -27.04 -8.57 10.86
N MET A 46 -27.94 -7.66 11.22
CA MET A 46 -27.60 -6.44 11.97
C MET A 46 -27.16 -6.84 13.39
N VAL A 47 -25.88 -7.16 13.55
CA VAL A 47 -25.28 -7.37 14.87
C VAL A 47 -25.05 -6.00 15.50
N LYS A 48 -25.71 -5.70 16.63
CA LYS A 48 -25.32 -4.58 17.52
C LYS A 48 -23.80 -4.62 17.67
N PRO A 49 -23.06 -3.51 17.48
CA PRO A 49 -21.61 -3.55 17.57
C PRO A 49 -21.25 -4.14 18.94
N PRO A 50 -20.51 -5.26 18.99
CA PRO A 50 -20.01 -5.74 20.27
C PRO A 50 -19.22 -4.60 20.92
N PRO A 51 -19.15 -4.52 22.26
CA PRO A 51 -18.15 -3.66 22.88
C PRO A 51 -16.83 -4.00 22.19
N ARG A 52 -16.20 -3.00 21.56
CA ARG A 52 -14.88 -3.18 20.96
C ARG A 52 -13.94 -3.52 22.11
N ILE A 53 -13.78 -4.81 22.39
CA ILE A 53 -12.63 -5.34 23.10
C ILE A 53 -11.49 -5.13 22.10
N ILE A 54 -10.95 -3.92 22.11
CA ILE A 54 -9.69 -3.63 21.44
C ILE A 54 -8.73 -4.62 22.08
N PRO A 55 -8.22 -5.64 21.36
CA PRO A 55 -7.30 -6.59 21.95
C PRO A 55 -6.20 -5.77 22.59
N ALA A 56 -5.88 -6.06 23.86
CA ALA A 56 -4.84 -5.34 24.57
C ALA A 56 -3.59 -5.39 23.69
N VAL A 57 -3.27 -4.24 23.08
CA VAL A 57 -2.10 -4.06 22.24
C VAL A 57 -0.95 -4.29 23.21
N GLY A 58 -0.39 -5.50 23.22
CA GLY A 58 0.30 -6.09 24.38
C GLY A 58 1.13 -5.12 25.22
N MET A 59 2.45 -5.14 25.04
CA MET A 59 3.33 -4.11 25.59
C MET A 59 3.99 -3.36 24.44
N CYS A 60 4.37 -2.12 24.70
CA CYS A 60 5.13 -1.34 23.74
C CYS A 60 6.42 -2.08 23.39
N TYR A 61 6.72 -2.18 22.10
CA TYR A 61 7.95 -2.79 21.61
C TYR A 61 9.22 -2.21 22.28
N TYR A 62 9.19 -0.91 22.62
CA TYR A 62 10.32 -0.21 23.24
C TYR A 62 10.28 -0.24 24.77
N HIS A 63 9.09 -0.47 25.36
CA HIS A 63 8.88 -0.39 26.78
C HIS A 63 7.99 -1.56 27.24
N PRO A 64 8.58 -2.63 27.81
CA PRO A 64 7.82 -3.81 28.23
C PRO A 64 6.86 -3.51 29.39
N ASN A 65 7.04 -2.38 30.08
CA ASN A 65 6.19 -1.96 31.20
C ASN A 65 5.06 -1.02 30.79
N LEU A 66 4.99 -0.59 29.52
CA LEU A 66 3.93 0.30 29.05
C LEU A 66 3.02 -0.45 28.09
N PRO A 67 1.68 -0.42 28.28
CA PRO A 67 0.76 -1.02 27.33
C PRO A 67 0.88 -0.31 25.99
N ALA A 68 0.86 -1.08 24.90
CA ALA A 68 0.73 -0.44 23.60
C ALA A 68 -0.71 0.08 23.43
N ALA A 69 -0.82 1.21 22.76
CA ALA A 69 -2.11 1.85 22.46
C ALA A 69 -2.37 1.92 20.95
N TYR A 70 -1.31 1.79 20.15
CA TYR A 70 -1.35 1.90 18.70
C TYR A 70 -0.52 0.80 18.04
N ILE A 71 -0.84 0.53 16.78
CA ILE A 71 -0.09 -0.38 15.91
C ILE A 71 0.51 0.44 14.78
N CYS A 72 1.81 0.31 14.53
CA CYS A 72 2.50 1.01 13.45
C CYS A 72 1.95 0.57 12.09
N ALA A 73 1.45 1.51 11.28
CA ALA A 73 0.87 1.24 9.97
C ALA A 73 1.88 0.73 8.93
N ARG A 74 3.20 0.91 9.17
CA ARG A 74 4.26 0.45 8.25
C ARG A 74 4.84 -0.91 8.59
N CYS A 75 5.05 -1.20 9.88
CA CYS A 75 5.74 -2.43 10.31
C CYS A 75 4.93 -3.31 11.27
N GLY A 76 3.74 -2.90 11.70
CA GLY A 76 2.86 -3.69 12.57
C GLY A 76 3.28 -3.76 14.04
N ARG A 77 4.36 -3.09 14.47
CA ARG A 77 4.78 -3.07 15.88
C ARG A 77 3.76 -2.39 16.78
N ALA A 78 3.52 -2.98 17.95
CA ALA A 78 2.71 -2.39 19.02
C ALA A 78 3.52 -1.30 19.74
N ILE A 79 2.97 -0.10 19.86
CA ILE A 79 3.64 1.08 20.45
C ILE A 79 2.72 1.81 21.43
N CYS A 80 3.30 2.32 22.53
CA CYS A 80 2.55 3.11 23.51
C CYS A 80 2.24 4.51 22.97
N LYS A 81 1.39 5.24 23.71
CA LYS A 81 0.99 6.62 23.40
C LYS A 81 2.18 7.58 23.26
N TYR A 82 3.25 7.38 24.00
CA TYR A 82 4.43 8.24 23.98
C TYR A 82 5.38 7.95 22.80
N CYS A 83 5.47 6.69 22.38
CA CYS A 83 6.30 6.31 21.23
C CYS A 83 5.62 6.57 19.88
N ALA A 84 4.29 6.66 19.84
CA ALA A 84 3.52 6.90 18.63
C ALA A 84 3.89 8.23 17.95
N LYS A 85 4.06 8.19 16.63
CA LYS A 85 4.24 9.35 15.77
C LYS A 85 3.09 9.40 14.78
N PHE A 86 2.39 10.52 14.76
CA PHE A 86 1.21 10.71 13.91
C PHE A 86 1.59 11.45 12.63
N TYR A 87 1.13 10.95 11.49
CA TYR A 87 1.22 11.61 10.20
C TYR A 87 -0.18 11.65 9.60
N GLY A 88 -0.89 12.76 9.83
CA GLY A 88 -2.32 12.84 9.57
C GLY A 88 -3.08 11.80 10.39
N VAL A 89 -3.79 10.89 9.70
CA VAL A 89 -4.56 9.79 10.31
C VAL A 89 -3.73 8.52 10.60
N LEU A 90 -2.50 8.45 10.08
CA LEU A 90 -1.66 7.25 10.20
C LEU A 90 -0.76 7.34 11.44
N VAL A 91 -0.55 6.20 12.10
CA VAL A 91 0.35 6.07 13.26
C VAL A 91 1.57 5.25 12.89
N PHE A 92 2.76 5.78 13.20
CA PHE A 92 4.04 5.15 12.93
C PHE A 92 4.89 5.03 14.20
N CYS A 93 5.78 4.03 14.22
CA CYS A 93 6.84 3.92 15.21
C CYS A 93 8.00 4.88 14.85
N PRO A 94 8.88 5.25 15.80
CA PRO A 94 9.95 6.22 15.55
C PRO A 94 10.85 5.82 14.36
N GLU A 95 11.25 4.55 14.27
CA GLU A 95 12.07 4.02 13.17
C GLU A 95 11.43 4.16 11.79
N CYS A 96 10.10 3.97 11.70
CA CYS A 96 9.37 4.07 10.44
C CYS A 96 9.09 5.53 10.09
N PHE A 97 8.85 6.37 11.09
CA PHE A 97 8.58 7.79 10.93
C PHE A 97 9.81 8.54 10.40
N SER A 98 11.01 8.25 10.91
CA SER A 98 12.27 8.85 10.42
C SER A 98 12.53 8.61 8.93
N LYS A 99 11.93 7.57 8.36
CA LYS A 99 12.03 7.23 6.93
C LYS A 99 10.93 7.86 6.07
N ILE A 100 9.90 8.45 6.67
CA ILE A 100 8.77 9.09 5.98
C ILE A 100 9.00 10.60 5.85
N SER A 101 9.65 11.20 6.85
CA SER A 101 10.02 12.62 6.87
C SER A 101 10.98 13.07 5.76
N PHE A 102 11.48 12.15 4.92
CA PHE A 102 12.34 12.45 3.76
C PHE A 102 11.60 12.55 2.43
N ILE A 103 10.29 12.24 2.39
CA ILE A 103 9.48 12.62 1.23
C ILE A 103 9.20 14.10 1.41
N GLN A 104 10.00 14.95 0.77
CA GLN A 104 9.69 16.37 0.69
C GLN A 104 8.23 16.52 0.27
N PRO A 105 7.48 17.48 0.84
CA PRO A 105 6.18 17.81 0.29
C PRO A 105 6.45 18.14 -1.17
N VAL A 106 5.93 17.30 -2.07
CA VAL A 106 5.94 17.61 -3.50
C VAL A 106 5.43 19.04 -3.58
N THR A 107 6.31 19.92 -4.02
CA THR A 107 6.05 21.33 -4.23
C THR A 107 4.69 21.42 -4.90
N GLN A 108 3.73 21.93 -4.13
CA GLN A 108 2.51 22.58 -4.56
C GLN A 108 2.45 22.70 -6.08
N PHE A 109 1.57 21.93 -6.71
CA PHE A 109 1.06 22.29 -8.02
C PHE A 109 0.53 23.71 -7.89
N ALA A 110 1.33 24.70 -8.31
CA ALA A 110 0.85 26.03 -8.55
C ALA A 110 -0.25 25.88 -9.59
N PRO A 111 -1.51 26.19 -9.28
CA PRO A 111 -2.46 26.22 -10.36
C PRO A 111 -2.11 27.40 -11.26
N ALA A 112 -1.75 27.11 -12.50
CA ALA A 112 -1.65 28.09 -13.55
C ALA A 112 -3.06 28.54 -13.95
N TYR A 113 -3.71 29.33 -13.11
CA TYR A 113 -4.82 30.16 -13.56
C TYR A 113 -4.27 31.55 -13.85
N PRO A 114 -4.33 32.07 -15.08
CA PRO A 114 -4.16 33.50 -15.29
C PRO A 114 -5.32 34.21 -14.59
N PHE A 115 -4.98 35.07 -13.62
CA PHE A 115 -5.94 35.99 -13.02
C PHE A 115 -6.30 37.03 -14.08
N SER A 116 -7.34 36.76 -14.87
CA SER A 116 -7.93 37.73 -15.78
C SER A 116 -8.70 38.75 -14.95
N SER A 117 -8.04 39.84 -14.55
CA SER A 117 -8.68 40.99 -13.90
C SER A 117 -9.48 41.78 -14.94
N THR A 118 -10.71 41.33 -15.24
CA THR A 118 -11.69 42.15 -15.95
C THR A 118 -12.74 42.61 -14.94
N PHE A 119 -12.41 43.65 -14.19
CA PHE A 119 -13.38 44.36 -13.35
C PHE A 119 -14.20 45.26 -14.29
N GLN A 120 -15.28 44.72 -14.84
CA GLN A 120 -16.16 45.48 -15.73
C GLN A 120 -17.20 46.20 -14.85
N SER A 121 -16.92 47.47 -14.55
CA SER A 121 -17.84 48.38 -13.89
C SER A 121 -19.08 48.58 -14.76
N THR A 122 -20.22 48.05 -14.34
CA THR A 122 -21.52 48.38 -14.92
C THR A 122 -21.90 49.81 -14.49
N PRO A 123 -22.20 50.75 -15.40
CA PRO A 123 -22.81 52.01 -15.03
C PRO A 123 -24.28 51.76 -14.64
N SER A 124 -24.62 52.16 -13.43
CA SER A 124 -26.00 52.23 -12.95
C SER A 124 -26.76 53.28 -13.75
N SER A 125 -27.71 52.84 -14.57
CA SER A 125 -28.72 53.74 -15.14
C SER A 125 -30.04 52.98 -15.40
N PHE A 126 -31.13 53.69 -15.05
CA PHE A 126 -32.55 53.40 -15.30
C PHE A 126 -33.19 52.38 -14.34
N LEU A 127 -34.28 52.65 -13.60
CA LEU A 127 -35.24 53.76 -13.51
C LEU A 127 -35.91 53.68 -12.12
#